data_AF-A0A4T0QIB1-F1
#
_entry.id   AF-A0A4T0QIB1-F1
#
_cell.length_a   1.000
_cell.length_b   1.000
_cell.length_c   1.000
_cell.angle_alpha   90.00
_cell.angle_beta   90.00
_cell.angle_gamma   90.00
#
_symmetry.space_group_name_H-M   'P 1'
#
loop_
_entity.id
_entity.type
_entity.pdbx_description
1 polymer ?
#
loop_
_entity_poly.entity_id
_entity_poly.type
_entity_poly.pdbx_seq_one_letter_code
_entity_poly.pdbx_strand_id
1 'polypeptide(L)'
;MTTIKAKRIACLNCRNSKVKCVSTTDQLPCERCTKIGLDCQWQLSSKKMGRPTKKTDNYDCFTLFAHGVPLIDGKTVCEDLDLVYYSALTISDNLRGLDPRHRRASMINAADEAIKSQKRDLRTLIGLIYTIHDDYGRNDITLAQDHIQYASRVALELGLNTKTPFLTPGDRLNSIYGRIWWELYILDVFLNLSTSGTVTRQFDSYMTISVDIDDVASDINLQQAYDSRIKAVSILNECTKVNGRLNFERVSALDKILVNLLTVARSNYHSAIDKTIEELNFTSILILLAARIHLHRQAWFSDMTFNFQSCAFNHKMKEMEMLLDDAFVMPASCNLEDSLSGSLTAIHECTEQMLHYIRLDETHQTQQGILIPPHWPFYSCCQLVASYGPILEIALLNAIRAGEQGALQNMTMDPSSVWKTRVALSNVDLTYATLTRYMSVWKVAQIYREEVAVCRKIIDSCETDIFGI
;
A
#
# COMPACT_ATOMS: atom_id res chain seq x y z
N MET A 1 -22.17 36.11 26.73
CA MET A 1 -20.98 36.55 27.49
C MET A 1 -20.44 35.37 28.29
N THR A 2 -19.39 34.71 27.80
CA THR A 2 -18.72 33.56 28.45
C THR A 2 -17.64 34.09 29.40
N THR A 3 -17.81 33.88 30.70
CA THR A 3 -16.81 34.24 31.72
C THR A 3 -15.63 33.28 31.64
N ILE A 4 -14.48 33.78 31.18
CA ILE A 4 -13.22 33.03 31.16
C ILE A 4 -12.84 32.72 32.61
N LYS A 5 -12.92 31.44 33.00
CA LYS A 5 -12.43 30.97 34.30
C LYS A 5 -10.90 31.06 34.29
N ALA A 6 -10.35 32.11 34.91
CA ALA A 6 -8.92 32.22 35.16
C ALA A 6 -8.43 30.97 35.91
N LYS A 7 -7.36 30.33 35.40
CA LYS A 7 -6.72 29.19 36.06
C LYS A 7 -6.20 29.66 37.41
N ARG A 8 -6.80 29.15 38.51
CA ARG A 8 -6.38 29.46 39.88
C ARG A 8 -4.98 28.90 40.13
N ILE A 9 -4.04 29.78 40.44
CA ILE A 9 -2.68 29.44 40.86
C ILE A 9 -2.72 29.21 42.38
N ALA A 10 -1.77 28.45 42.96
CA ALA A 10 -1.62 28.30 44.41
C ALA A 10 -0.61 29.32 44.95
N CYS A 11 -0.79 29.82 46.19
CA CYS A 11 0.16 30.75 46.81
C CYS A 11 1.52 30.09 47.06
N LEU A 12 2.58 30.88 47.27
CA LEU A 12 3.95 30.40 47.37
C LEU A 12 4.14 29.36 48.48
N ASN A 13 3.54 29.61 49.65
CA ASN A 13 3.64 28.69 50.79
C ASN A 13 2.96 27.33 50.52
N CYS A 14 1.76 27.34 49.95
CA CYS A 14 1.04 26.12 49.60
C CYS A 14 1.76 25.34 48.48
N ARG A 15 2.35 26.07 47.51
CA ARG A 15 3.16 25.47 46.45
C ARG A 15 4.42 24.80 47.00
N ASN A 16 5.15 25.47 47.89
CA ASN A 16 6.39 24.96 48.48
C ASN A 16 6.13 23.74 49.39
N SER A 17 5.00 23.75 50.10
CA SER A 17 4.59 22.62 50.95
C SER A 17 3.81 21.53 50.21
N LYS A 18 3.63 21.65 48.88
CA LYS A 18 2.93 20.70 48.01
C LYS A 18 1.50 20.35 48.49
N VAL A 19 0.78 21.31 49.07
CA VAL A 19 -0.61 21.12 49.50
C VAL A 19 -1.58 21.98 48.69
N LYS A 20 -2.85 21.58 48.66
CA LYS A 20 -3.91 22.28 47.94
C LYS A 20 -4.15 23.66 48.56
N CYS A 21 -4.05 24.70 47.73
CA CYS A 21 -4.36 26.07 48.13
C CYS A 21 -5.87 26.32 47.95
N VAL A 22 -6.57 26.61 49.05
CA VAL A 22 -7.99 26.96 49.03
C VAL A 22 -8.08 28.47 49.13
N SER A 23 -8.21 29.13 47.98
CA SER A 23 -8.56 30.55 47.90
C SER A 23 -9.75 30.76 46.98
N THR A 24 -10.66 31.63 47.40
CA THR A 24 -11.82 32.08 46.63
C THR A 24 -11.52 33.34 45.82
N THR A 25 -10.53 34.14 46.21
CA THR A 25 -10.12 35.38 45.53
C THR A 25 -8.60 35.61 45.60
N ASP A 26 -8.03 36.29 44.60
CA ASP A 26 -6.58 36.52 44.51
C ASP A 26 -6.06 37.62 45.45
N GLN A 27 -6.95 38.28 46.20
CA GLN A 27 -6.63 39.42 47.08
C GLN A 27 -6.60 39.07 48.57
N LEU A 28 -7.06 37.88 48.95
CA LEU A 28 -7.09 37.45 50.35
C LEU A 28 -6.05 36.34 50.61
N PRO A 29 -5.45 36.30 51.83
CA PRO A 29 -4.63 35.18 52.24
C PRO A 29 -5.46 33.89 52.22
N CYS A 30 -4.88 32.79 51.75
CA CYS A 30 -5.61 31.53 51.68
C CYS A 30 -5.92 30.99 53.08
N GLU A 31 -7.03 30.27 53.25
CA GLU A 31 -7.50 29.78 54.56
C GLU A 31 -6.42 29.04 55.34
N ARG A 32 -5.61 28.26 54.62
CA ARG A 32 -4.51 27.52 55.23
C ARG A 32 -3.47 28.45 55.84
N CYS A 33 -2.94 29.41 55.07
CA CYS A 33 -1.93 30.34 55.54
C CYS A 33 -2.43 31.15 56.75
N THR A 34 -3.69 31.59 56.71
CA THR A 34 -4.34 32.27 57.83
C THR A 34 -4.38 31.40 59.09
N LYS A 35 -4.79 30.13 58.95
CA LYS A 35 -4.92 29.21 60.08
C LYS A 35 -3.59 28.89 60.77
N ILE A 36 -2.50 28.86 60.01
CA ILE A 36 -1.15 28.53 60.51
C ILE A 36 -0.30 29.77 60.78
N GLY A 37 -0.86 30.98 60.65
CA GLY A 37 -0.16 32.24 60.92
C GLY A 37 0.97 32.55 59.94
N LEU A 38 0.91 32.07 58.70
CA LEU A 38 1.91 32.36 57.67
C LEU A 38 1.48 33.52 56.77
N ASP A 39 2.42 34.40 56.43
CA ASP A 39 2.20 35.49 55.47
C ASP A 39 2.00 34.93 54.04
N CYS A 40 0.81 35.16 53.48
CA CYS A 40 0.38 34.52 52.23
C CYS A 40 0.82 35.34 51.01
N GLN A 41 1.96 34.98 50.44
CA GLN A 41 2.50 35.68 49.27
C GLN A 41 2.02 35.08 47.95
N TRP A 42 1.35 35.91 47.16
CA TRP A 42 0.91 35.61 45.79
C TRP A 42 1.90 36.23 44.81
N GLN A 43 2.76 35.41 44.21
CA GLN A 43 3.56 35.84 43.06
C GLN A 43 2.75 35.63 41.77
N LEU A 44 2.36 36.72 41.12
CA LEU A 44 1.97 36.68 39.71
C LEU A 44 3.13 36.06 38.94
N SER A 45 2.90 34.97 38.20
CA SER A 45 3.99 34.27 37.49
C SER A 45 4.59 35.21 36.44
N SER A 46 5.63 35.95 36.81
CA SER A 46 6.36 36.82 35.91
C SER A 46 7.18 35.93 34.98
N LYS A 47 6.66 35.78 33.76
CA LYS A 47 7.25 35.06 32.62
C LYS A 47 7.35 33.54 32.81
N LYS A 48 6.79 32.81 31.83
CA LYS A 48 7.02 31.37 31.64
C LYS A 48 8.54 31.13 31.49
N MET A 49 9.23 30.85 32.59
CA MET A 49 10.53 30.17 32.56
C MET A 49 10.24 28.73 32.13
N GLY A 50 10.27 28.50 30.82
CA GLY A 50 10.15 27.18 30.23
C GLY A 50 11.19 26.25 30.85
N ARG A 51 10.75 25.07 31.29
CA ARG A 51 11.63 23.96 31.65
C ARG A 51 12.63 23.79 30.51
N PRO A 52 13.95 23.73 30.76
CA PRO A 52 14.92 23.40 29.72
C PRO A 52 14.52 22.05 29.14
N THR A 53 13.97 22.04 27.93
CA THR A 53 13.83 20.82 27.16
C THR A 53 15.24 20.30 27.00
N LYS A 54 15.46 19.07 27.48
CA LYS A 54 16.68 18.32 27.23
C LYS A 54 16.87 18.38 25.71
N LYS A 55 17.86 19.13 25.23
CA LYS A 55 18.29 19.09 23.83
C LYS A 55 18.80 17.67 23.62
N THR A 56 17.91 16.78 23.20
CA THR A 56 18.30 15.76 22.23
C THR A 56 18.90 16.53 21.07
N ASP A 57 20.09 16.15 20.63
CA ASP A 57 20.69 16.61 19.38
C ASP A 57 19.81 16.13 18.20
N ASN A 58 18.60 16.67 18.14
CA ASN A 58 17.78 16.68 16.95
C ASN A 58 18.42 17.79 16.13
N TYR A 59 19.36 17.41 15.27
CA TYR A 59 19.77 18.25 14.18
C TYR A 59 18.50 18.62 13.43
N ASP A 60 18.07 19.87 13.58
CA ASP A 60 17.05 20.46 12.76
C ASP A 60 17.52 20.30 11.31
N CYS A 61 16.77 19.54 10.50
CA CYS A 61 17.12 19.28 9.10
C CYS A 61 17.33 20.59 8.32
N PHE A 62 16.80 21.71 8.82
CA PHE A 62 17.00 23.05 8.29
C PHE A 62 18.34 23.71 8.69
N THR A 63 19.02 23.23 9.73
CA THR A 63 20.42 23.60 9.99
C THR A 63 21.36 22.89 9.00
N LEU A 64 21.02 21.66 8.58
CA LEU A 64 21.70 20.99 7.46
C LEU A 64 21.39 21.66 6.11
N PHE A 65 20.17 22.19 5.93
CA PHE A 65 19.76 23.04 4.80
C PHE A 65 20.61 24.33 4.71
N ALA A 66 20.96 24.94 5.85
CA ALA A 66 21.86 26.10 5.91
C ALA A 66 23.34 25.74 5.63
N HIS A 67 23.72 24.46 5.70
CA HIS A 67 25.08 23.97 5.47
C HIS A 67 25.34 23.42 4.05
N GLY A 68 24.45 23.70 3.09
CA GLY A 68 24.78 23.56 1.67
C GLY A 68 24.59 22.17 1.08
N VAL A 69 23.60 21.40 1.54
CA VAL A 69 23.08 20.29 0.72
C VAL A 69 22.49 20.93 -0.54
N PRO A 70 23.04 20.63 -1.74
CA PRO A 70 22.56 21.26 -2.96
C PRO A 70 21.16 20.71 -3.24
N LEU A 71 20.16 21.51 -2.91
CA LEU A 71 18.86 21.42 -3.55
C LEU A 71 19.12 21.39 -5.04
N ILE A 72 18.40 20.52 -5.74
CA ILE A 72 18.22 20.74 -7.15
C ILE A 72 17.62 22.14 -7.25
N ASP A 73 18.35 23.10 -7.85
CA ASP A 73 17.81 24.43 -8.10
C ASP A 73 16.46 24.22 -8.80
N GLY A 74 15.38 24.77 -8.26
CA GLY A 74 14.03 24.63 -8.83
C GLY A 74 13.97 25.07 -10.30
N LYS A 75 14.96 25.86 -10.77
CA LYS A 75 15.14 26.22 -12.19
C LYS A 75 15.79 25.14 -13.05
N THR A 76 16.52 24.20 -12.45
CA THR A 76 17.21 23.09 -13.15
C THR A 76 16.39 21.81 -13.23
N VAL A 77 15.32 21.66 -12.44
CA VAL A 77 14.31 20.61 -12.67
C VAL A 77 13.39 21.11 -13.78
N CYS A 78 13.61 20.70 -15.02
CA CYS A 78 12.66 20.99 -16.11
C CYS A 78 11.32 20.27 -15.83
N GLU A 79 10.18 20.86 -16.18
CA GLU A 79 8.85 20.21 -16.04
C GLU A 79 8.77 18.89 -16.81
N ASP A 80 9.55 18.77 -17.90
CA ASP A 80 9.69 17.55 -18.70
C ASP A 80 10.31 16.37 -17.93
N LEU A 81 10.95 16.65 -16.79
CA LEU A 81 11.52 15.66 -15.88
C LEU A 81 10.56 15.46 -14.71
N ASP A 82 9.41 14.85 -15.01
CA ASP A 82 8.44 14.29 -14.03
C ASP A 82 9.07 13.07 -13.31
N LEU A 83 10.27 13.29 -12.75
CA LEU A 83 11.36 12.35 -12.49
C LEU A 83 10.99 11.16 -11.61
N VAL A 84 9.96 11.30 -10.77
CA VAL A 84 9.56 10.29 -9.80
C VAL A 84 8.60 9.27 -10.42
N TYR A 85 7.71 9.72 -11.30
CA TYR A 85 6.77 8.86 -12.02
C TYR A 85 7.34 8.42 -13.36
N TYR A 86 8.12 9.28 -14.02
CA TYR A 86 9.00 8.86 -15.11
C TYR A 86 10.03 7.86 -14.64
N SER A 87 10.47 7.72 -13.38
CA SER A 87 11.32 6.56 -13.04
C SER A 87 10.58 5.21 -13.20
N ALA A 88 9.29 5.14 -12.85
CA ALA A 88 8.49 3.93 -13.03
C ALA A 88 7.99 3.74 -14.48
N LEU A 89 7.69 4.84 -15.21
CA LEU A 89 7.37 4.82 -16.65
C LEU A 89 8.60 4.75 -17.57
N THR A 90 9.79 5.19 -17.14
CA THR A 90 11.02 4.99 -17.92
C THR A 90 11.47 3.56 -17.83
N ILE A 91 11.19 2.82 -16.76
CA ILE A 91 11.31 1.35 -16.79
C ILE A 91 10.56 0.79 -18.03
N SER A 92 9.40 1.37 -18.33
CA SER A 92 8.57 1.07 -19.47
C SER A 92 9.18 1.54 -20.81
N ASP A 93 9.66 2.78 -20.93
CA ASP A 93 10.41 3.24 -22.11
C ASP A 93 11.77 2.52 -22.31
N ASN A 94 12.38 2.00 -21.24
CA ASN A 94 13.61 1.18 -21.28
C ASN A 94 13.36 -0.16 -21.98
N LEU A 95 12.12 -0.66 -21.97
CA LEU A 95 11.73 -1.92 -22.60
C LEU A 95 11.32 -1.76 -24.06
N ARG A 96 11.06 -0.52 -24.51
CA ARG A 96 10.96 -0.17 -25.94
C ARG A 96 12.32 -0.22 -26.66
N GLY A 97 13.41 -0.51 -25.93
CA GLY A 97 14.77 -0.45 -26.46
C GLY A 97 15.24 0.96 -26.80
N LEU A 98 14.47 1.98 -26.39
CA LEU A 98 14.75 3.40 -26.63
C LEU A 98 15.62 4.02 -25.54
N ASP A 99 15.75 3.36 -24.38
CA ASP A 99 16.79 3.70 -23.42
C ASP A 99 18.04 2.85 -23.67
N PRO A 100 19.18 3.46 -24.00
CA PRO A 100 20.43 2.72 -24.08
C PRO A 100 20.69 2.13 -22.69
N ARG A 101 20.94 0.82 -22.60
CA ARG A 101 21.38 0.08 -21.38
C ARG A 101 22.34 0.87 -20.47
N HIS A 102 23.07 1.82 -21.04
CA HIS A 102 23.88 2.84 -20.40
C HIS A 102 23.14 3.71 -19.36
N ARG A 103 21.91 4.20 -19.57
CA ARG A 103 21.24 5.08 -18.58
C ARG A 103 20.75 4.29 -17.37
N ARG A 104 20.10 3.14 -17.57
CA ARG A 104 19.80 2.18 -16.48
C ARG A 104 21.04 1.83 -15.65
N ALA A 105 22.12 1.39 -16.30
CA ALA A 105 23.36 1.08 -15.60
C ALA A 105 23.95 2.31 -14.88
N SER A 106 23.85 3.50 -15.48
CA SER A 106 24.29 4.74 -14.84
C SER A 106 23.47 5.09 -13.61
N MET A 107 22.15 4.86 -13.61
CA MET A 107 21.31 5.13 -12.44
C MET A 107 21.56 4.14 -11.31
N ILE A 108 21.73 2.85 -11.63
CA ILE A 108 22.12 1.83 -10.65
C ILE A 108 23.48 2.18 -10.04
N ASN A 109 24.48 2.50 -10.86
CA ASN A 109 25.80 2.91 -10.39
C ASN A 109 25.72 4.18 -9.51
N ALA A 110 24.85 5.13 -9.87
CA ALA A 110 24.65 6.34 -9.07
C ALA A 110 23.97 6.05 -7.72
N ALA A 111 23.00 5.13 -7.69
CA ALA A 111 22.37 4.67 -6.46
C ALA A 111 23.37 3.96 -5.54
N ASP A 112 24.16 3.03 -6.09
CA ASP A 112 25.24 2.33 -5.37
C ASP A 112 26.29 3.29 -4.82
N GLU A 113 26.73 4.25 -5.64
CA GLU A 113 27.68 5.29 -5.21
C GLU A 113 27.05 6.14 -4.10
N ALA A 114 25.78 6.51 -4.23
CA ALA A 114 25.09 7.30 -3.22
C ALA A 114 24.96 6.57 -1.88
N ILE A 115 24.69 5.26 -1.89
CA ILE A 115 24.69 4.44 -0.66
C ILE A 115 26.10 4.36 -0.07
N LYS A 116 27.11 4.06 -0.89
CA LYS A 116 28.52 3.95 -0.44
C LYS A 116 29.04 5.26 0.15
N SER A 117 28.68 6.38 -0.47
CA SER A 117 29.06 7.72 -0.02
C SER A 117 28.10 8.34 1.01
N GLN A 118 27.05 7.62 1.39
CA GLN A 118 26.00 8.10 2.30
C GLN A 118 25.41 9.46 1.89
N LYS A 119 25.21 9.69 0.58
CA LYS A 119 24.59 10.92 0.05
C LYS A 119 23.14 11.04 0.52
N ARG A 120 22.76 12.25 0.93
CA ARG A 120 21.44 12.60 1.48
C ARG A 120 20.82 13.73 0.66
N ASP A 121 20.39 13.41 -0.55
CA ASP A 121 19.74 14.37 -1.44
C ASP A 121 18.57 13.73 -2.20
N LEU A 122 17.74 14.57 -2.82
CA LEU A 122 16.53 14.11 -3.52
C LEU A 122 16.86 13.30 -4.78
N ARG A 123 17.98 13.60 -5.46
CA ARG A 123 18.41 12.87 -6.67
C ARG A 123 18.73 11.42 -6.32
N THR A 124 19.38 11.22 -5.17
CA THR A 124 19.66 9.92 -4.58
C THR A 124 18.36 9.16 -4.33
N LEU A 125 17.36 9.79 -3.70
CA LEU A 125 16.06 9.14 -3.45
C LEU A 125 15.35 8.73 -4.74
N ILE A 126 15.34 9.58 -5.76
CA ILE A 126 14.75 9.27 -7.07
C ILE A 126 15.47 8.07 -7.72
N GLY A 127 16.80 8.08 -7.73
CA GLY A 127 17.60 6.96 -8.26
C GLY A 127 17.35 5.65 -7.50
N LEU A 128 17.17 5.72 -6.18
CA LEU A 128 16.84 4.57 -5.35
C LEU A 128 15.45 4.04 -5.62
N ILE A 129 14.42 4.89 -5.77
CA ILE A 129 13.06 4.47 -6.14
C ILE A 129 13.07 3.64 -7.43
N TYR A 130 13.83 4.07 -8.44
CA TYR A 130 14.02 3.31 -9.67
C TYR A 130 14.72 1.97 -9.40
N THR A 131 15.84 2.00 -8.67
CA THR A 131 16.68 0.82 -8.43
C THR A 131 15.92 -0.23 -7.63
N ILE A 132 15.08 0.17 -6.67
CA ILE A 132 14.22 -0.72 -5.88
C ILE A 132 13.25 -1.50 -6.76
N HIS A 133 12.58 -0.84 -7.72
CA HIS A 133 11.73 -1.53 -8.70
C HIS A 133 12.55 -2.52 -9.53
N ASP A 134 13.74 -2.13 -9.95
CA ASP A 134 14.63 -2.97 -10.74
C ASP A 134 15.09 -4.22 -9.98
N ASP A 135 15.55 -4.04 -8.74
CA ASP A 135 16.02 -5.12 -7.87
C ASP A 135 14.90 -6.13 -7.64
N TYR A 136 13.71 -5.66 -7.29
CA TYR A 136 12.54 -6.50 -7.15
C TYR A 136 12.17 -7.21 -8.46
N GLY A 137 12.15 -6.49 -9.58
CA GLY A 137 11.90 -7.05 -10.90
C GLY A 137 12.91 -8.14 -11.31
N ARG A 138 14.18 -7.99 -10.89
CA ARG A 138 15.25 -8.99 -11.04
C ARG A 138 15.18 -10.14 -10.02
N ASN A 139 14.22 -10.10 -9.11
CA ASN A 139 14.08 -11.00 -7.98
C ASN A 139 15.28 -10.96 -7.01
N ASP A 140 15.86 -9.79 -6.82
CA ASP A 140 16.94 -9.52 -5.86
C ASP A 140 16.36 -8.89 -4.58
N ILE A 141 15.64 -9.71 -3.82
CA ILE A 141 14.83 -9.26 -2.67
C ILE A 141 15.71 -8.64 -1.57
N THR A 142 16.93 -9.14 -1.39
CA THR A 142 17.88 -8.60 -0.41
C THR A 142 18.33 -7.19 -0.79
N LEU A 143 18.72 -6.95 -2.05
CA LEU A 143 19.07 -5.60 -2.50
C LEU A 143 17.87 -4.65 -2.43
N ALA A 144 16.69 -5.12 -2.83
CA ALA A 144 15.47 -4.32 -2.73
C ALA A 144 15.19 -3.88 -1.28
N GLN A 145 15.39 -4.79 -0.30
CA GLN A 145 15.29 -4.51 1.14
C GLN A 145 16.34 -3.50 1.61
N ASP A 146 17.60 -3.65 1.23
CA ASP A 146 18.67 -2.74 1.63
C ASP A 146 18.44 -1.33 1.07
N HIS A 147 18.03 -1.24 -0.19
CA HIS A 147 17.75 0.03 -0.87
C HIS A 147 16.50 0.73 -0.31
N ILE A 148 15.39 0.02 -0.08
CA ILE A 148 14.19 0.64 0.52
C ILE A 148 14.44 1.08 1.96
N GLN A 149 15.24 0.34 2.74
CA GLN A 149 15.63 0.73 4.08
C GLN A 149 16.49 2.00 4.07
N TYR A 150 17.48 2.07 3.18
CA TYR A 150 18.33 3.25 3.04
C TYR A 150 17.52 4.47 2.56
N ALA A 151 16.68 4.30 1.53
CA ALA A 151 15.85 5.37 0.98
C ALA A 151 14.85 5.90 2.01
N SER A 152 14.16 5.01 2.74
CA SER A 152 13.23 5.38 3.80
C SER A 152 13.91 6.17 4.92
N ARG A 153 15.10 5.73 5.36
CA ARG A 153 15.90 6.47 6.34
C ARG A 153 16.26 7.87 5.86
N VAL A 154 16.78 8.00 4.63
CA VAL A 154 17.14 9.31 4.06
C VAL A 154 15.91 10.21 3.92
N ALA A 155 14.77 9.69 3.49
CA ALA A 155 13.52 10.45 3.39
C ALA A 155 13.06 10.99 4.75
N LEU A 156 13.16 10.18 5.81
CA LEU A 156 12.83 10.59 7.18
C LEU A 156 13.83 11.62 7.73
N GLU A 157 15.13 11.44 7.48
CA GLU A 157 16.17 12.41 7.88
C GLU A 157 15.99 13.78 7.17
N LEU A 158 15.51 13.77 5.93
CA LEU A 158 15.15 14.98 5.18
C LEU A 158 13.79 15.57 5.61
N GLY A 159 13.05 14.89 6.50
CA GLY A 159 11.75 15.33 6.98
C GLY A 159 10.63 15.26 5.94
N LEU A 160 10.77 14.43 4.90
CA LEU A 160 9.80 14.32 3.81
C LEU A 160 8.43 13.80 4.29
N ASN A 161 8.35 13.17 5.46
CA ASN A 161 7.10 12.72 6.07
C ASN A 161 6.31 13.82 6.79
N THR A 162 6.87 15.03 6.87
CA THR A 162 6.27 16.17 7.56
C THR A 162 5.90 17.29 6.59
N LYS A 163 4.98 18.17 7.01
CA LYS A 163 4.62 19.34 6.22
C LYS A 163 5.84 20.26 6.17
N THR A 164 6.37 20.55 4.99
CA THR A 164 7.52 21.45 4.83
C THR A 164 7.17 22.84 5.37
N PRO A 165 7.78 23.29 6.48
CA PRO A 165 7.34 24.50 7.19
C PRO A 165 7.64 25.82 6.46
N PHE A 166 8.40 25.78 5.36
CA PHE A 166 8.90 26.98 4.66
C PHE A 166 8.50 27.07 3.18
N LEU A 167 7.77 26.08 2.66
CA LEU A 167 7.29 26.14 1.27
C LEU A 167 5.88 26.72 1.28
N THR A 168 5.64 27.70 0.40
CA THR A 168 4.29 28.21 0.18
C THR A 168 3.43 27.11 -0.44
N PRO A 169 2.14 26.95 -0.07
CA PRO A 169 1.24 26.05 -0.78
C PRO A 169 1.28 26.31 -2.28
N GLY A 170 1.42 25.25 -3.09
CA GLY A 170 1.62 25.35 -4.54
C GLY A 170 3.05 25.64 -5.00
N ASP A 171 4.03 25.69 -4.09
CA ASP A 171 5.44 25.63 -4.49
C ASP A 171 5.72 24.27 -5.12
N ARG A 172 6.27 24.29 -6.34
CA ARG A 172 6.63 23.11 -7.11
C ARG A 172 7.53 22.13 -6.34
N LEU A 173 8.38 22.65 -5.46
CA LEU A 173 9.25 21.83 -4.64
C LEU A 173 8.45 20.98 -3.64
N ASN A 174 7.34 21.52 -3.11
CA ASN A 174 6.48 20.80 -2.18
C ASN A 174 5.83 19.60 -2.87
N SER A 175 5.35 19.79 -4.10
CA SER A 175 4.76 18.72 -4.90
C SER A 175 5.77 17.60 -5.21
N ILE A 176 7.04 17.94 -5.50
CA ILE A 176 8.11 16.95 -5.70
C ILE A 176 8.37 16.16 -4.42
N TYR A 177 8.38 16.82 -3.26
CA TYR A 177 8.64 16.18 -1.97
C TYR A 177 7.50 15.22 -1.63
N GLY A 178 6.26 15.67 -1.83
CA GLY A 178 5.06 14.85 -1.69
C GLY A 178 5.11 13.61 -2.56
N ARG A 179 5.47 13.75 -3.85
CA ARG A 179 5.62 12.60 -4.76
C ARG A 179 6.66 11.60 -4.28
N ILE A 180 7.87 12.06 -3.94
CA ILE A 180 8.95 11.17 -3.48
C ILE A 180 8.51 10.40 -2.23
N TRP A 181 7.90 11.11 -1.28
CA TRP A 181 7.38 10.51 -0.06
C TRP A 181 6.34 9.42 -0.37
N TRP A 182 5.32 9.74 -1.17
CA TRP A 182 4.24 8.82 -1.46
C TRP A 182 4.69 7.64 -2.33
N GLU A 183 5.63 7.81 -3.27
CA GLU A 183 6.19 6.67 -4.00
C GLU A 183 6.99 5.72 -3.11
N LEU A 184 7.78 6.25 -2.16
CA LEU A 184 8.46 5.39 -1.18
C LEU A 184 7.45 4.61 -0.33
N TYR A 185 6.39 5.29 0.15
CA TYR A 185 5.32 4.63 0.89
C TYR A 185 4.67 3.51 0.06
N ILE A 186 4.36 3.79 -1.21
CA ILE A 186 3.77 2.84 -2.13
C ILE A 186 4.69 1.62 -2.33
N LEU A 187 5.98 1.85 -2.59
CA LEU A 187 6.99 0.80 -2.74
C LEU A 187 7.12 -0.05 -1.48
N ASP A 188 7.15 0.57 -0.31
CA ASP A 188 7.19 -0.13 0.97
C ASP A 188 5.96 -1.04 1.15
N VAL A 189 4.77 -0.64 0.66
CA VAL A 189 3.56 -1.48 0.74
C VAL A 189 3.68 -2.63 -0.23
N PHE A 190 4.01 -2.34 -1.49
CA PHE A 190 4.06 -3.36 -2.51
C PHE A 190 5.13 -4.40 -2.23
N LEU A 191 6.35 -4.02 -1.87
CA LEU A 191 7.42 -4.96 -1.55
C LEU A 191 7.04 -5.84 -0.36
N ASN A 192 6.47 -5.26 0.69
CA ASN A 192 6.05 -6.05 1.84
C ASN A 192 4.99 -7.09 1.45
N LEU A 193 3.94 -6.68 0.73
CA LEU A 193 2.87 -7.58 0.35
C LEU A 193 3.32 -8.63 -0.66
N SER A 194 4.02 -8.23 -1.72
CA SER A 194 4.41 -9.12 -2.80
C SER A 194 5.54 -10.09 -2.44
N THR A 195 6.18 -9.91 -1.28
CA THR A 195 7.24 -10.79 -0.75
C THR A 195 6.86 -11.48 0.57
N SER A 196 5.58 -11.41 0.99
CA SER A 196 5.09 -12.00 2.26
C SER A 196 5.79 -11.46 3.49
N GLY A 197 6.18 -10.20 3.45
CA GLY A 197 6.93 -9.56 4.51
C GLY A 197 8.38 -10.02 4.63
N THR A 198 8.91 -10.75 3.64
CA THR A 198 10.37 -10.94 3.52
C THR A 198 11.06 -9.59 3.42
N VAL A 199 10.50 -8.66 2.63
CA VAL A 199 10.81 -7.24 2.76
C VAL A 199 9.97 -6.67 3.90
N THR A 200 10.67 -6.28 4.95
CA THR A 200 10.09 -5.67 6.15
C THR A 200 9.56 -4.27 5.84
N ARG A 201 8.42 -3.93 6.44
CA ARG A 201 7.85 -2.58 6.39
C ARG A 201 8.83 -1.57 7.00
N GLN A 202 9.13 -0.51 6.26
CA GLN A 202 9.92 0.61 6.73
C GLN A 202 9.05 1.70 7.37
N PHE A 203 7.81 1.84 6.90
CA PHE A 203 6.85 2.81 7.44
C PHE A 203 5.80 2.09 8.29
N ASP A 204 5.97 2.21 9.61
CA ASP A 204 5.04 1.67 10.60
C ASP A 204 3.75 2.50 10.66
N SER A 205 2.67 1.84 11.05
CA SER A 205 1.36 2.41 11.38
C SER A 205 1.38 3.53 12.42
N TYR A 206 2.38 3.56 13.30
CA TYR A 206 2.53 4.62 14.32
C TYR A 206 3.28 5.86 13.81
N MET A 207 3.83 5.81 12.60
CA MET A 207 4.56 6.93 12.05
C MET A 207 3.60 8.07 11.73
N THR A 208 3.92 9.28 12.23
CA THR A 208 3.14 10.47 11.90
C THR A 208 3.45 10.88 10.46
N ILE A 209 2.44 10.76 9.60
CA ILE A 209 2.47 11.27 8.23
C ILE A 209 1.66 12.56 8.21
N SER A 210 2.31 13.68 7.89
CA SER A 210 1.63 14.97 7.74
C SER A 210 1.83 15.59 6.35
N VAL A 211 2.18 14.75 5.36
CA VAL A 211 2.25 15.14 3.96
C VAL A 211 0.84 15.18 3.42
N ASP A 212 0.49 16.30 2.79
CA ASP A 212 -0.81 16.43 2.16
C ASP A 212 -0.86 15.55 0.91
N ILE A 213 -1.96 14.82 0.74
CA ILE A 213 -2.20 14.07 -0.49
C ILE A 213 -2.55 15.06 -1.60
N ASP A 214 -3.19 16.18 -1.27
CA ASP A 214 -3.74 17.15 -2.23
C ASP A 214 -2.67 18.11 -2.83
N ASP A 215 -1.40 17.94 -2.48
CA ASP A 215 -0.28 18.78 -2.98
C ASP A 215 0.86 17.91 -3.54
N VAL A 216 0.49 17.00 -4.45
CA VAL A 216 1.42 16.10 -5.15
C VAL A 216 1.63 16.57 -6.59
N ALA A 217 0.68 17.25 -7.23
CA ALA A 217 0.80 17.79 -8.57
C ALA A 217 0.03 19.12 -8.73
N SER A 218 0.55 19.98 -9.62
CA SER A 218 -0.08 21.25 -9.96
C SER A 218 -1.26 21.08 -10.93
N ASP A 219 -1.18 20.10 -11.85
CA ASP A 219 -2.30 19.75 -12.72
C ASP A 219 -3.36 18.95 -11.96
N ILE A 220 -4.63 19.36 -12.11
CA ILE A 220 -5.76 18.79 -11.36
C ILE A 220 -6.01 17.33 -11.74
N ASN A 221 -5.90 16.97 -13.02
CA ASN A 221 -6.17 15.61 -13.48
C ASN A 221 -5.05 14.66 -13.03
N LEU A 222 -3.80 15.12 -13.11
CA LEU A 222 -2.65 14.40 -12.60
C LEU A 222 -2.72 14.22 -11.07
N GLN A 223 -3.09 15.27 -10.34
CA GLN A 223 -3.32 15.21 -8.90
C GLN A 223 -4.37 14.15 -8.55
N GLN A 224 -5.53 14.16 -9.23
CA GLN A 224 -6.59 13.16 -9.03
C GLN A 224 -6.14 11.72 -9.32
N ALA A 225 -5.23 11.54 -10.28
CA ALA A 225 -4.68 10.23 -10.62
C ALA A 225 -3.70 9.74 -9.53
N TYR A 226 -2.83 10.60 -9.00
CA TYR A 226 -1.98 10.29 -7.86
C TYR A 226 -2.80 9.99 -6.60
N ASP A 227 -3.79 10.82 -6.31
CA ASP A 227 -4.76 10.62 -5.24
C ASP A 227 -5.35 9.22 -5.27
N SER A 228 -5.85 8.83 -6.45
CA SER A 228 -6.48 7.53 -6.66
C SER A 228 -5.49 6.40 -6.37
N ARG A 229 -4.23 6.52 -6.81
CA ARG A 229 -3.19 5.52 -6.59
C ARG A 229 -2.76 5.43 -5.12
N ILE A 230 -2.54 6.57 -4.45
CA ILE A 230 -2.17 6.62 -3.03
C ILE A 230 -3.29 6.02 -2.17
N LYS A 231 -4.55 6.39 -2.45
CA LYS A 231 -5.73 5.86 -1.76
C LYS A 231 -5.88 4.36 -2.01
N ALA A 232 -5.68 3.88 -3.24
CA ALA A 232 -5.71 2.47 -3.60
C ALA A 232 -4.67 1.63 -2.83
N VAL A 233 -3.45 2.13 -2.69
CA VAL A 233 -2.39 1.43 -1.95
C VAL A 233 -2.63 1.48 -0.44
N SER A 234 -3.11 2.61 0.07
CA SER A 234 -3.47 2.75 1.48
C SER A 234 -4.58 1.77 1.87
N ILE A 235 -5.64 1.65 1.06
CA ILE A 235 -6.72 0.70 1.32
C ILE A 235 -6.28 -0.75 1.12
N LEU A 236 -5.40 -1.04 0.15
CA LEU A 236 -4.79 -2.37 -0.01
C LEU A 236 -4.05 -2.78 1.28
N ASN A 237 -3.25 -1.89 1.85
CA ASN A 237 -2.56 -2.12 3.11
C ASN A 237 -3.57 -2.41 4.25
N GLU A 238 -4.65 -1.63 4.37
CA GLU A 238 -5.69 -1.90 5.38
C GLU A 238 -6.41 -3.25 5.17
N CYS A 239 -6.62 -3.66 3.93
CA CYS A 239 -7.27 -4.92 3.55
C CYS A 239 -6.38 -6.15 3.75
N THR A 240 -5.07 -5.95 3.95
CA THR A 240 -4.07 -7.02 4.06
C THR A 240 -3.45 -7.14 5.45
N LYS A 241 -3.71 -6.18 6.36
CA LYS A 241 -3.22 -6.19 7.74
C LYS A 241 -3.67 -7.44 8.50
N VAL A 242 -2.69 -8.26 8.88
CA VAL A 242 -2.87 -9.45 9.72
C VAL A 242 -3.29 -9.09 11.16
N ASN A 243 -2.84 -7.93 11.67
CA ASN A 243 -2.93 -7.58 13.09
C ASN A 243 -4.29 -6.99 13.54
N GLY A 244 -5.39 -7.36 12.90
CA GLY A 244 -6.71 -6.93 13.37
C GLY A 244 -7.77 -7.92 12.97
N ARG A 245 -8.58 -8.37 13.93
CA ARG A 245 -9.77 -9.21 13.69
C ARG A 245 -10.58 -8.57 12.56
N LEU A 246 -10.68 -9.25 11.42
CA LEU A 246 -11.61 -8.87 10.36
C LEU A 246 -12.99 -9.34 10.81
N ASN A 247 -13.74 -8.46 11.46
CA ASN A 247 -15.16 -8.71 11.65
C ASN A 247 -15.92 -8.36 10.37
N PHE A 248 -17.13 -8.89 10.22
CA PHE A 248 -17.95 -8.69 9.03
C PHE A 248 -18.28 -7.22 8.76
N GLU A 249 -18.45 -6.43 9.83
CA GLU A 249 -18.69 -4.99 9.72
C GLU A 249 -17.51 -4.27 9.05
N ARG A 250 -16.27 -4.61 9.44
CA ARG A 250 -15.05 -4.07 8.84
C ARG A 250 -14.90 -4.52 7.40
N VAL A 251 -15.16 -5.80 7.09
CA VAL A 251 -15.13 -6.31 5.71
C VAL A 251 -16.15 -5.56 4.85
N SER A 252 -17.39 -5.42 5.31
CA SER A 252 -18.44 -4.68 4.59
C SER A 252 -18.10 -3.20 4.41
N ALA A 253 -17.52 -2.56 5.42
CA ALA A 253 -17.11 -1.16 5.34
C ALA A 253 -15.96 -0.94 4.34
N LEU A 254 -14.92 -1.78 4.41
CA LEU A 254 -13.79 -1.73 3.48
C LEU A 254 -14.23 -2.05 2.05
N ASP A 255 -15.12 -3.03 1.86
CA ASP A 255 -15.66 -3.38 0.54
C ASP A 255 -16.42 -2.21 -0.10
N LYS A 256 -17.26 -1.50 0.66
CA LYS A 256 -17.95 -0.29 0.19
C LYS A 256 -16.97 0.82 -0.20
N ILE A 257 -15.91 1.02 0.58
CA ILE A 257 -14.85 1.99 0.25
C ILE A 257 -14.16 1.60 -1.05
N LEU A 258 -13.80 0.33 -1.21
CA LEU A 258 -13.17 -0.20 -2.42
C LEU A 258 -14.04 -0.01 -3.66
N VAL A 259 -15.33 -0.34 -3.60
CA VAL A 259 -16.27 -0.16 -4.72
C VAL A 259 -16.37 1.32 -5.11
N ASN A 260 -16.46 2.22 -4.13
CA ASN A 260 -16.52 3.66 -4.41
C ASN A 260 -15.24 4.18 -5.07
N LEU A 261 -14.06 3.80 -4.53
CA LEU A 261 -12.77 4.18 -5.11
C LEU A 261 -12.59 3.60 -6.51
N LEU A 262 -13.06 2.37 -6.75
CA LEU A 262 -12.99 1.70 -8.05
C LEU A 262 -13.84 2.44 -9.09
N THR A 263 -15.06 2.87 -8.74
CA THR A 263 -15.90 3.68 -9.62
C THR A 263 -15.23 5.01 -10.00
N VAL A 264 -14.59 5.68 -9.04
CA VAL A 264 -13.85 6.93 -9.30
C VAL A 264 -12.66 6.68 -10.22
N ALA A 265 -11.81 5.69 -9.91
CA ALA A 265 -10.63 5.36 -10.71
C ALA A 265 -11.01 4.97 -12.15
N ARG A 266 -12.13 4.27 -12.35
CA ARG A 266 -12.67 3.95 -13.69
C ARG A 266 -13.12 5.16 -14.46
N SER A 267 -13.86 6.05 -13.81
CA SER A 267 -14.29 7.30 -14.43
C SER A 267 -13.06 8.09 -14.91
N ASN A 268 -12.05 8.22 -14.06
CA ASN A 268 -10.82 8.93 -14.36
C ASN A 268 -10.00 8.25 -15.46
N TYR A 269 -9.94 6.91 -15.48
CA TYR A 269 -9.29 6.14 -16.54
C TYR A 269 -9.92 6.40 -17.91
N HIS A 270 -11.25 6.38 -18.00
CA HIS A 270 -11.95 6.63 -19.27
C HIS A 270 -11.93 8.09 -19.71
N SER A 271 -11.76 9.04 -18.79
CA SER A 271 -11.65 10.47 -19.08
C SER A 271 -10.20 10.96 -19.18
N ALA A 272 -9.20 10.07 -19.15
CA ALA A 272 -7.80 10.45 -19.15
C ALA A 272 -7.42 11.21 -20.44
N ILE A 273 -6.78 12.37 -20.27
CA ILE A 273 -6.38 13.26 -21.37
C ILE A 273 -5.01 12.91 -21.94
N ASP A 274 -4.17 12.23 -21.15
CA ASP A 274 -2.85 11.77 -21.54
C ASP A 274 -2.58 10.35 -21.03
N LYS A 275 -1.54 9.70 -21.56
CA LYS A 275 -1.21 8.32 -21.25
C LYS A 275 -0.68 8.12 -19.83
N THR A 276 -0.09 9.15 -19.24
CA THR A 276 0.46 9.14 -17.87
C THR A 276 -0.68 9.02 -16.85
N ILE A 277 -1.70 9.86 -17.00
CA ILE A 277 -2.93 9.85 -16.19
C ILE A 277 -3.70 8.55 -16.43
N GLU A 278 -3.78 8.09 -17.67
CA GLU A 278 -4.41 6.80 -18.01
C GLU A 278 -3.72 5.64 -17.26
N GLU A 279 -2.39 5.57 -17.29
CA GLU A 279 -1.63 4.50 -16.63
C GLU A 279 -1.71 4.55 -15.10
N LEU A 280 -1.72 5.76 -14.49
CA LEU A 280 -1.93 5.93 -13.05
C LEU A 280 -3.29 5.37 -12.61
N ASN A 281 -4.34 5.71 -13.37
CA ASN A 281 -5.69 5.25 -13.05
C ASN A 281 -5.86 3.76 -13.36
N PHE A 282 -5.24 3.24 -14.43
CA PHE A 282 -5.17 1.81 -14.72
C PHE A 282 -4.52 1.03 -13.58
N THR A 283 -3.35 1.50 -13.12
CA THR A 283 -2.65 0.92 -11.96
C THR A 283 -3.54 0.97 -10.71
N SER A 284 -4.21 2.09 -10.46
CA SER A 284 -5.15 2.23 -9.34
C SER A 284 -6.30 1.22 -9.40
N ILE A 285 -6.89 1.00 -10.58
CA ILE A 285 -7.94 0.00 -10.81
C ILE A 285 -7.44 -1.39 -10.45
N LEU A 286 -6.26 -1.79 -10.94
CA LEU A 286 -5.70 -3.11 -10.66
C LEU A 286 -5.43 -3.30 -9.16
N ILE A 287 -4.87 -2.30 -8.49
CA ILE A 287 -4.61 -2.32 -7.04
C ILE A 287 -5.92 -2.45 -6.25
N LEU A 288 -6.96 -1.70 -6.62
CA LEU A 288 -8.27 -1.75 -5.94
C LEU A 288 -8.96 -3.11 -6.12
N LEU A 289 -8.89 -3.67 -7.32
CA LEU A 289 -9.40 -5.02 -7.59
C LEU A 289 -8.62 -6.09 -6.80
N ALA A 290 -7.29 -5.96 -6.73
CA ALA A 290 -6.45 -6.86 -5.93
C ALA A 290 -6.75 -6.72 -4.43
N ALA A 291 -6.91 -5.49 -3.93
CA ALA A 291 -7.27 -5.22 -2.54
C ALA A 291 -8.61 -5.85 -2.16
N ARG A 292 -9.62 -5.78 -3.05
CA ARG A 292 -10.93 -6.42 -2.84
C ARG A 292 -10.82 -7.95 -2.82
N ILE A 293 -10.04 -8.54 -3.73
CA ILE A 293 -9.75 -9.99 -3.70
C ILE A 293 -9.07 -10.38 -2.38
N HIS A 294 -8.06 -9.62 -1.95
CA HIS A 294 -7.36 -9.88 -0.69
C HIS A 294 -8.26 -9.75 0.53
N LEU A 295 -9.13 -8.73 0.58
CA LEU A 295 -10.07 -8.51 1.67
C LEU A 295 -10.99 -9.72 1.88
N HIS A 296 -11.67 -10.15 0.81
CA HIS A 296 -12.59 -11.28 0.88
C HIS A 296 -11.85 -12.61 1.08
N ARG A 297 -10.64 -12.73 0.51
CA ARG A 297 -9.80 -13.89 0.76
C ARG A 297 -9.41 -14.01 2.23
N GLN A 298 -8.91 -12.94 2.84
CA GLN A 298 -8.49 -12.97 4.25
C GLN A 298 -9.66 -13.20 5.19
N ALA A 299 -10.85 -12.71 4.86
CA ALA A 299 -12.05 -12.91 5.67
C ALA A 299 -12.54 -14.36 5.70
N TRP A 300 -12.35 -15.13 4.62
CA TRP A 300 -13.03 -16.43 4.45
C TRP A 300 -12.11 -17.62 4.17
N PHE A 301 -10.93 -17.35 3.65
CA PHE A 301 -10.00 -18.35 3.14
C PHE A 301 -8.61 -18.11 3.74
N SER A 302 -8.55 -17.85 5.06
CA SER A 302 -7.30 -17.66 5.78
C SER A 302 -6.35 -18.85 5.59
N ASP A 303 -6.88 -20.06 5.45
CA ASP A 303 -6.09 -21.29 5.28
C ASP A 303 -5.51 -21.45 3.89
N MET A 304 -6.17 -20.85 2.90
CA MET A 304 -5.58 -20.62 1.58
C MET A 304 -4.67 -19.41 1.69
N THR A 305 -3.63 -19.53 2.52
CA THR A 305 -2.53 -18.55 2.54
C THR A 305 -1.78 -18.64 1.22
N PHE A 306 -1.97 -17.64 0.34
CA PHE A 306 -0.96 -17.32 -0.66
C PHE A 306 0.31 -16.99 0.11
N ASN A 307 1.28 -17.90 0.07
CA ASN A 307 2.61 -17.63 0.58
C ASN A 307 3.31 -16.76 -0.45
N PHE A 308 3.20 -15.44 -0.38
CA PHE A 308 3.89 -14.48 -1.26
C PHE A 308 5.44 -14.53 -1.23
N GLN A 309 6.14 -15.43 -0.51
CA GLN A 309 7.54 -15.75 -0.86
C GLN A 309 7.64 -16.47 -2.21
N SER A 310 6.55 -17.13 -2.61
CA SER A 310 6.45 -17.85 -3.87
C SER A 310 5.17 -17.47 -4.65
N CYS A 311 4.12 -17.06 -3.93
CA CYS A 311 2.71 -16.97 -4.27
C CYS A 311 2.01 -18.32 -4.52
N ALA A 312 2.44 -19.37 -3.80
CA ALA A 312 1.80 -20.68 -3.75
C ALA A 312 0.70 -20.76 -2.70
N PHE A 313 -0.22 -21.72 -2.85
CA PHE A 313 -1.04 -22.21 -1.75
C PHE A 313 -0.16 -22.90 -0.71
N ASN A 314 -0.06 -22.35 0.50
CA ASN A 314 0.63 -23.04 1.59
C ASN A 314 -0.22 -24.23 2.07
N HIS A 315 0.40 -25.41 2.14
CA HIS A 315 -0.24 -26.59 2.68
C HIS A 315 -0.06 -26.59 4.21
N LYS A 316 -1.15 -26.35 4.96
CA LYS A 316 -1.35 -26.52 6.42
C LYS A 316 -1.07 -25.30 7.31
N MET A 317 -2.11 -24.54 7.64
CA MET A 317 -2.36 -24.24 9.07
C MET A 317 -3.15 -25.41 9.66
N LYS A 318 -2.87 -25.78 10.91
CA LYS A 318 -3.68 -26.82 11.58
C LYS A 318 -5.02 -26.19 11.95
N GLU A 319 -6.14 -26.83 11.60
CA GLU A 319 -7.53 -26.47 12.00
C GLU A 319 -7.64 -25.97 13.45
N MET A 320 -6.86 -26.57 14.36
CA MET A 320 -6.85 -26.24 15.78
C MET A 320 -6.24 -24.86 16.09
N GLU A 321 -5.30 -24.35 15.28
CA GLU A 321 -4.73 -23.01 15.45
C GLU A 321 -5.74 -21.92 15.05
N MET A 322 -6.59 -22.17 14.05
CA MET A 322 -7.64 -21.23 13.65
C MET A 322 -8.76 -21.09 14.66
N LEU A 323 -9.12 -22.19 15.34
CA LEU A 323 -10.17 -22.19 16.35
C LEU A 323 -9.69 -21.63 17.69
N LEU A 324 -8.36 -21.65 17.92
CA LEU A 324 -7.73 -21.12 19.14
C LEU A 324 -7.30 -19.67 18.98
N ASP A 325 -6.95 -19.22 17.78
CA ASP A 325 -6.88 -17.80 17.48
C ASP A 325 -8.31 -17.28 17.28
N ASP A 326 -8.83 -16.53 18.26
CA ASP A 326 -10.09 -15.76 18.19
C ASP A 326 -10.09 -14.68 17.05
N ALA A 327 -9.37 -14.89 15.95
CA ALA A 327 -9.14 -13.94 14.88
C ALA A 327 -10.43 -13.59 14.11
N PHE A 328 -11.43 -14.48 14.09
CA PHE A 328 -12.69 -14.27 13.39
C PHE A 328 -13.89 -14.31 14.33
N VAL A 329 -14.50 -13.16 14.57
CA VAL A 329 -15.76 -13.07 15.34
C VAL A 329 -16.92 -13.19 14.35
N MET A 330 -17.52 -14.39 14.34
CA MET A 330 -18.78 -14.64 13.65
C MET A 330 -19.89 -13.76 14.27
N PRO A 331 -20.62 -12.96 13.47
CA PRO A 331 -21.77 -12.22 13.93
C PRO A 331 -22.83 -13.22 14.34
N ALA A 332 -23.42 -13.03 15.52
CA ALA A 332 -24.42 -13.94 16.07
C ALA A 332 -25.72 -14.03 15.24
N SER A 333 -25.90 -13.19 14.22
CA SER A 333 -27.15 -13.06 13.46
C SER A 333 -27.00 -13.04 11.94
N CYS A 334 -25.81 -13.23 11.37
CA CYS A 334 -25.64 -13.25 9.92
C CYS A 334 -25.88 -14.66 9.36
N ASN A 335 -26.59 -14.75 8.23
CA ASN A 335 -26.56 -15.95 7.42
C ASN A 335 -25.13 -16.12 6.86
N LEU A 336 -24.43 -17.12 7.40
CA LEU A 336 -23.06 -17.46 7.03
C LEU A 336 -22.94 -17.74 5.53
N GLU A 337 -23.92 -18.48 4.99
CA GLU A 337 -23.95 -18.88 3.59
C GLU A 337 -24.07 -17.66 2.66
N ASP A 338 -24.94 -16.71 2.99
CA ASP A 338 -25.12 -15.49 2.20
C ASP A 338 -23.84 -14.64 2.18
N SER A 339 -23.14 -14.57 3.31
CA SER A 339 -21.93 -13.75 3.44
C SER A 339 -20.72 -14.36 2.72
N LEU A 340 -20.59 -15.70 2.78
CA LEU A 340 -19.61 -16.45 2.00
C LEU A 340 -19.89 -16.35 0.50
N SER A 341 -21.16 -16.55 0.10
CA SER A 341 -21.61 -16.42 -1.28
C SER A 341 -21.35 -15.02 -1.85
N GLY A 342 -21.63 -13.97 -1.08
CA GLY A 342 -21.32 -12.60 -1.44
C GLY A 342 -19.81 -12.35 -1.63
N SER A 343 -18.97 -12.98 -0.80
CA SER A 343 -17.51 -12.85 -0.90
C SER A 343 -16.92 -13.61 -2.09
N LEU A 344 -17.45 -14.79 -2.39
CA LEU A 344 -17.12 -15.54 -3.60
C LEU A 344 -17.49 -14.76 -4.86
N THR A 345 -18.69 -14.17 -4.87
CA THR A 345 -19.15 -13.31 -5.96
C THR A 345 -18.22 -12.10 -6.14
N ALA A 346 -17.84 -11.43 -5.04
CA ALA A 346 -16.93 -10.30 -5.09
C ALA A 346 -15.54 -10.68 -5.65
N ILE A 347 -14.98 -11.83 -5.24
CA ILE A 347 -13.69 -12.34 -5.77
C ILE A 347 -13.78 -12.62 -7.27
N HIS A 348 -14.85 -13.31 -7.71
CA HIS A 348 -15.07 -13.65 -9.11
C HIS A 348 -15.27 -12.39 -9.97
N GLU A 349 -16.12 -11.46 -9.54
CA GLU A 349 -16.33 -10.18 -10.23
C GLU A 349 -15.04 -9.38 -10.39
N CYS A 350 -14.22 -9.30 -9.32
CA CYS A 350 -12.98 -8.54 -9.35
C CYS A 350 -11.93 -9.19 -10.26
N THR A 351 -11.87 -10.52 -10.23
CA THR A 351 -11.05 -11.32 -11.13
C THR A 351 -11.38 -11.05 -12.59
N GLU A 352 -12.66 -11.18 -12.96
CA GLU A 352 -13.12 -10.98 -14.33
C GLU A 352 -12.83 -9.55 -14.81
N GLN A 353 -13.09 -8.58 -13.95
CA GLN A 353 -12.78 -7.18 -14.23
C GLN A 353 -11.27 -6.96 -14.40
N MET A 354 -10.43 -7.56 -13.57
CA MET A 354 -8.98 -7.43 -13.66
C MET A 354 -8.44 -8.04 -14.96
N LEU A 355 -8.89 -9.26 -15.30
CA LEU A 355 -8.54 -9.93 -16.56
C LEU A 355 -9.04 -9.17 -17.78
N HIS A 356 -10.21 -8.53 -17.69
CA HIS A 356 -10.71 -7.66 -18.75
C HIS A 356 -9.78 -6.47 -19.01
N TYR A 357 -9.34 -5.77 -17.97
CA TYR A 357 -8.38 -4.66 -18.10
C TYR A 357 -7.02 -5.12 -18.63
N ILE A 358 -6.53 -6.29 -18.20
CA ILE A 358 -5.31 -6.91 -18.73
C ILE A 358 -5.45 -7.17 -20.24
N ARG A 359 -6.56 -7.76 -20.69
CA ARG A 359 -6.81 -8.01 -22.13
C ARG A 359 -6.92 -6.74 -22.96
N LEU A 360 -7.57 -5.71 -22.43
CA LEU A 360 -7.70 -4.41 -23.09
C LEU A 360 -6.32 -3.80 -23.31
N ASP A 361 -5.48 -3.82 -22.28
CA ASP A 361 -4.11 -3.32 -22.34
C ASP A 361 -3.26 -4.13 -23.34
N GLU A 362 -3.31 -5.47 -23.30
CA GLU A 362 -2.61 -6.33 -24.27
C GLU A 362 -3.04 -6.05 -25.72
N THR A 363 -4.34 -5.83 -25.95
CA THR A 363 -4.89 -5.52 -27.27
C THR A 363 -4.36 -4.17 -27.75
N HIS A 364 -4.41 -3.15 -26.90
CA HIS A 364 -3.92 -1.82 -27.21
C HIS A 364 -2.42 -1.83 -27.53
N GLN A 365 -1.62 -2.58 -26.79
CA GLN A 365 -0.18 -2.70 -27.03
C GLN A 365 0.14 -3.45 -28.31
N THR A 366 -0.61 -4.52 -28.60
CA THR A 366 -0.47 -5.27 -29.85
C THR A 366 -0.76 -4.37 -31.06
N GLN A 367 -1.78 -3.51 -30.96
CA GLN A 367 -2.08 -2.51 -32.00
C GLN A 367 -0.97 -1.48 -32.18
N GLN A 368 -0.25 -1.15 -31.11
CA GLN A 368 0.92 -0.26 -31.14
C GLN A 368 2.21 -0.96 -31.60
N GLY A 369 2.17 -2.26 -31.91
CA GLY A 369 3.36 -3.05 -32.26
C GLY A 369 4.33 -3.23 -31.10
N ILE A 370 3.88 -3.01 -29.86
CA ILE A 370 4.67 -3.19 -28.65
C ILE A 370 4.67 -4.68 -28.31
N LEU A 371 5.82 -5.31 -28.48
CA LEU A 371 5.97 -6.76 -28.28
C LEU A 371 5.80 -7.14 -26.79
N ILE A 372 6.34 -6.31 -25.89
CA ILE A 372 6.26 -6.53 -24.45
C ILE A 372 5.72 -5.26 -23.77
N PRO A 373 4.54 -5.37 -23.12
CA PRO A 373 3.98 -4.33 -22.29
C PRO A 373 5.01 -3.67 -21.37
N PRO A 374 5.04 -2.35 -21.30
CA PRO A 374 6.01 -1.68 -20.50
C PRO A 374 5.31 -1.30 -19.19
N HIS A 375 5.18 -2.26 -18.27
CA HIS A 375 4.61 -2.05 -16.93
C HIS A 375 5.64 -2.33 -15.83
N TRP A 376 5.36 -1.73 -14.69
CA TRP A 376 6.01 -1.95 -13.41
C TRP A 376 5.97 -3.45 -12.97
N PRO A 377 6.98 -3.94 -12.25
CA PRO A 377 7.14 -5.37 -11.94
C PRO A 377 6.00 -5.98 -11.11
N PHE A 378 5.27 -5.18 -10.34
CA PHE A 378 4.12 -5.68 -9.56
C PHE A 378 2.85 -5.86 -10.40
N TYR A 379 2.82 -5.42 -11.66
CA TYR A 379 1.77 -5.80 -12.60
C TYR A 379 1.67 -7.34 -12.72
N SER A 380 2.81 -8.04 -12.69
CA SER A 380 2.86 -9.50 -12.65
C SER A 380 2.26 -10.09 -11.37
N CYS A 381 2.36 -9.39 -10.24
CA CYS A 381 1.67 -9.78 -9.00
C CYS A 381 0.14 -9.64 -9.17
N CYS A 382 -0.33 -8.58 -9.82
CA CYS A 382 -1.76 -8.40 -10.08
C CYS A 382 -2.32 -9.52 -10.98
N GLN A 383 -1.58 -9.91 -12.04
CA GLN A 383 -1.97 -11.03 -12.91
C GLN A 383 -2.16 -12.35 -12.12
N LEU A 384 -1.24 -12.62 -11.19
CA LEU A 384 -1.34 -13.78 -10.33
C LEU A 384 -2.54 -13.70 -9.38
N VAL A 385 -2.78 -12.53 -8.77
CA VAL A 385 -4.00 -12.31 -7.97
C VAL A 385 -5.26 -12.50 -8.81
N ALA A 386 -5.26 -12.09 -10.08
CA ALA A 386 -6.35 -12.33 -11.01
C ALA A 386 -6.59 -13.82 -11.27
N SER A 387 -5.56 -14.67 -11.20
CA SER A 387 -5.73 -16.12 -11.34
C SER A 387 -6.40 -16.79 -10.13
N TYR A 388 -6.54 -16.09 -9.00
CA TYR A 388 -7.15 -16.67 -7.80
C TYR A 388 -8.63 -17.02 -7.99
N GLY A 389 -9.42 -16.11 -8.56
CA GLY A 389 -10.85 -16.33 -8.76
C GLY A 389 -11.17 -17.58 -9.59
N PRO A 390 -10.54 -17.79 -10.76
CA PRO A 390 -10.79 -18.96 -11.60
C PRO A 390 -10.33 -20.26 -10.93
N ILE A 391 -9.20 -20.23 -10.20
CA ILE A 391 -8.72 -21.38 -9.43
C ILE A 391 -9.73 -21.75 -8.33
N LEU A 392 -10.21 -20.75 -7.59
CA LEU A 392 -11.22 -20.95 -6.53
C LEU A 392 -12.53 -21.49 -7.10
N GLU A 393 -12.98 -20.97 -8.25
CA GLU A 393 -14.18 -21.44 -8.93
C GLU A 393 -14.07 -22.92 -9.32
N ILE A 394 -12.94 -23.33 -9.91
CA ILE A 394 -12.71 -24.73 -10.28
C ILE A 394 -12.66 -25.62 -9.04
N ALA A 395 -11.97 -25.19 -7.98
CA ALA A 395 -11.90 -25.93 -6.72
C ALA A 395 -13.29 -26.14 -6.11
N LEU A 396 -14.15 -25.12 -6.11
CA LEU A 396 -15.54 -25.22 -5.63
C LEU A 396 -16.38 -26.18 -6.48
N LEU A 397 -16.29 -26.08 -7.81
CA LEU A 397 -17.01 -27.00 -8.71
C LEU A 397 -16.58 -28.45 -8.50
N ASN A 398 -15.28 -28.70 -8.29
CA ASN A 398 -14.76 -30.03 -8.01
C ASN A 398 -15.19 -30.55 -6.63
N ALA A 399 -15.23 -29.68 -5.61
CA ALA A 399 -15.73 -30.04 -4.28
C ALA A 399 -17.22 -30.42 -4.31
N ILE A 400 -18.04 -29.67 -5.07
CA ILE A 400 -19.46 -29.99 -5.27
C ILE A 400 -19.61 -31.37 -5.92
N ARG A 401 -18.85 -31.64 -6.99
CA ARG A 401 -18.84 -32.96 -7.66
C ARG A 401 -18.43 -34.10 -6.74
N ALA A 402 -17.41 -33.89 -5.89
CA ALA A 402 -16.94 -34.89 -4.95
C ALA A 402 -17.94 -35.14 -3.80
N GLY A 403 -18.66 -34.10 -3.36
CA GLY A 403 -19.68 -34.16 -2.30
C GLY A 403 -21.01 -34.83 -2.70
N GLU A 404 -21.23 -35.09 -3.99
CA GLU A 404 -22.44 -35.73 -4.52
C GLU A 404 -22.57 -37.23 -4.18
N GLN A 405 -21.63 -37.83 -3.44
CA GLN A 405 -21.83 -39.17 -2.88
C GLN A 405 -22.73 -39.22 -1.63
N GLY A 406 -23.06 -38.08 -1.00
CA GLY A 406 -23.69 -38.08 0.34
C GLY A 406 -25.11 -37.52 0.51
N ALA A 407 -25.51 -36.41 -0.15
CA ALA A 407 -26.79 -35.76 0.19
C ALA A 407 -27.44 -34.88 -0.91
N LEU A 408 -26.80 -34.69 -2.06
CA LEU A 408 -27.23 -33.74 -3.11
C LEU A 408 -27.55 -34.42 -4.47
N GLN A 409 -27.92 -35.70 -4.47
CA GLN A 409 -28.17 -36.54 -5.66
C GLN A 409 -29.24 -36.03 -6.66
N ASN A 410 -29.97 -34.96 -6.36
CA ASN A 410 -31.05 -34.46 -7.22
C ASN A 410 -30.71 -33.18 -8.00
N MET A 411 -29.50 -32.61 -7.87
CA MET A 411 -29.05 -31.59 -8.81
C MET A 411 -28.42 -32.29 -10.02
N THR A 412 -29.20 -32.46 -11.08
CA THR A 412 -28.66 -32.80 -12.39
C THR A 412 -27.51 -31.85 -12.70
N MET A 413 -26.32 -32.38 -12.98
CA MET A 413 -25.14 -31.64 -13.44
C MET A 413 -25.59 -30.57 -14.44
N ASP A 414 -25.61 -29.32 -14.00
CA ASP A 414 -25.98 -28.21 -14.86
C ASP A 414 -24.96 -28.17 -16.00
N PRO A 415 -25.38 -28.28 -17.29
CA PRO A 415 -24.50 -28.16 -18.44
C PRO A 415 -23.65 -26.88 -18.40
N SER A 416 -24.09 -25.85 -17.66
CA SER A 416 -23.33 -24.63 -17.42
C SER A 416 -22.02 -24.87 -16.65
N SER A 417 -21.93 -25.89 -15.81
CA SER A 417 -20.75 -26.16 -14.96
C SER A 417 -19.49 -26.51 -15.77
N VAL A 418 -19.65 -27.26 -16.87
CA VAL A 418 -18.55 -27.58 -17.79
C VAL A 418 -18.04 -26.32 -18.49
N TRP A 419 -18.96 -25.46 -18.93
CA TRP A 419 -18.58 -24.19 -19.56
C TRP A 419 -17.90 -23.23 -18.58
N LYS A 420 -18.40 -23.12 -17.35
CA LYS A 420 -17.75 -22.35 -16.28
C LYS A 420 -16.32 -22.84 -16.01
N THR A 421 -16.15 -24.16 -15.89
CA THR A 421 -14.81 -24.77 -15.74
C THR A 421 -13.90 -24.37 -16.90
N ARG A 422 -14.35 -24.50 -18.15
CA ARG A 422 -13.57 -24.12 -19.34
C ARG A 422 -13.20 -22.64 -19.39
N VAL A 423 -14.12 -21.74 -19.02
CA VAL A 423 -13.85 -20.30 -18.96
C VAL A 423 -12.80 -20.02 -17.89
N ALA A 424 -12.94 -20.63 -16.72
CA ALA A 424 -11.97 -20.48 -15.63
C ALA A 424 -10.57 -20.99 -16.04
N LEU A 425 -10.48 -22.15 -16.70
CA LEU A 425 -9.22 -22.69 -17.23
C LEU A 425 -8.59 -21.75 -18.27
N SER A 426 -9.39 -21.20 -19.19
CA SER A 426 -8.93 -20.21 -20.17
C SER A 426 -8.37 -18.95 -19.51
N ASN A 427 -8.98 -18.50 -18.41
CA ASN A 427 -8.48 -17.37 -17.62
C ASN A 427 -7.13 -17.68 -16.95
N VAL A 428 -6.96 -18.88 -16.40
CA VAL A 428 -5.66 -19.33 -15.84
C VAL A 428 -4.59 -19.39 -16.93
N ASP A 429 -4.94 -19.91 -18.11
CA ASP A 429 -4.01 -20.03 -19.24
C ASP A 429 -3.63 -18.65 -19.80
N LEU A 430 -4.56 -17.69 -19.82
CA LEU A 430 -4.27 -16.30 -20.14
C LEU A 430 -3.24 -15.72 -19.17
N THR A 431 -3.48 -15.81 -17.86
CA THR A 431 -2.51 -15.34 -16.85
C THR A 431 -1.14 -15.98 -17.06
N TYR A 432 -1.09 -17.30 -17.29
CA TYR A 432 0.16 -18.00 -17.54
C TYR A 432 0.89 -17.49 -18.80
N ALA A 433 0.16 -17.29 -19.90
CA ALA A 433 0.70 -16.77 -21.16
C ALA A 433 1.22 -15.34 -21.00
N THR A 434 0.46 -14.47 -20.34
CA THR A 434 0.87 -13.09 -20.07
C THR A 434 2.14 -13.09 -19.21
N LEU A 435 2.19 -13.79 -18.08
CA LEU A 435 3.40 -13.89 -17.23
C LEU A 435 4.61 -14.46 -18.01
N THR A 436 4.40 -15.40 -18.92
CA THR A 436 5.44 -15.95 -19.81
C THR A 436 6.03 -14.87 -20.73
N ARG A 437 5.24 -13.89 -21.17
CA ARG A 437 5.77 -12.74 -21.91
C ARG A 437 6.58 -11.82 -20.99
N TYR A 438 6.06 -11.53 -19.80
CA TYR A 438 6.71 -10.64 -18.84
C TYR A 438 8.01 -11.19 -18.25
N MET A 439 8.22 -12.50 -18.18
CA MET A 439 9.49 -13.05 -17.65
C MET A 439 10.73 -12.68 -18.47
N SER A 440 10.55 -12.27 -19.73
CA SER A 440 11.64 -11.72 -20.55
C SER A 440 12.15 -10.37 -20.04
N VAL A 441 11.34 -9.70 -19.22
CA VAL A 441 11.56 -8.37 -18.67
C VAL A 441 11.82 -8.44 -17.17
N TRP A 442 10.91 -9.10 -16.45
CA TRP A 442 10.92 -9.23 -15.00
C TRP A 442 11.13 -10.69 -14.61
N LYS A 443 12.28 -10.99 -14.01
CA LYS A 443 12.53 -12.33 -13.46
C LYS A 443 11.50 -12.74 -12.40
N VAL A 444 10.97 -11.79 -11.63
CA VAL A 444 9.89 -12.09 -10.66
C VAL A 444 8.63 -12.63 -11.34
N ALA A 445 8.34 -12.25 -12.58
CA ALA A 445 7.21 -12.80 -13.33
C ALA A 445 7.37 -14.31 -13.62
N GLN A 446 8.61 -14.81 -13.70
CA GLN A 446 8.88 -16.24 -13.84
C GLN A 446 8.38 -17.02 -12.61
N ILE A 447 8.63 -16.50 -11.41
CA ILE A 447 8.19 -17.12 -10.15
C ILE A 447 6.66 -17.21 -10.13
N TYR A 448 5.99 -16.10 -10.43
CA TYR A 448 4.54 -16.07 -10.50
C TYR A 448 3.96 -16.99 -11.57
N ARG A 449 4.62 -17.08 -12.74
CA ARG A 449 4.22 -18.02 -13.79
C ARG A 449 4.30 -19.47 -13.29
N GLU A 450 5.37 -19.81 -12.59
CA GLU A 450 5.58 -21.15 -12.04
C GLU A 450 4.50 -21.48 -11.00
N GLU A 451 4.07 -20.51 -10.19
CA GLU A 451 2.93 -20.71 -9.29
C GLU A 451 1.62 -20.97 -10.00
N VAL A 452 1.30 -20.18 -11.03
CA VAL A 452 0.09 -20.41 -11.83
C VAL A 452 0.13 -21.80 -12.44
N ALA A 453 1.30 -22.27 -12.91
CA ALA A 453 1.45 -23.63 -13.40
C ALA A 453 1.29 -24.71 -12.33
N VAL A 454 1.73 -24.48 -11.09
CA VAL A 454 1.48 -25.40 -9.98
C VAL A 454 -0.02 -25.50 -9.71
N CYS A 455 -0.71 -24.36 -9.63
CA CYS A 455 -2.17 -24.33 -9.44
C CYS A 455 -2.90 -25.04 -10.58
N ARG A 456 -2.47 -24.81 -11.82
CA ARG A 456 -3.00 -25.48 -13.00
C ARG A 456 -2.82 -27.00 -12.94
N LYS A 457 -1.64 -27.49 -12.57
CA LYS A 457 -1.37 -28.93 -12.41
C LYS A 457 -2.24 -29.57 -11.33
N ILE A 458 -2.47 -28.88 -10.22
CA ILE A 458 -3.36 -29.35 -9.16
C ILE A 458 -4.78 -29.52 -9.72
N ILE A 459 -5.27 -28.51 -10.43
CA ILE A 459 -6.57 -28.55 -11.09
C ILE A 459 -6.66 -29.74 -12.06
N ASP A 460 -5.69 -29.88 -12.97
CA ASP A 460 -5.68 -30.95 -13.97
C ASP A 460 -5.62 -32.35 -13.30
N SER A 461 -4.93 -32.48 -12.16
CA SER A 461 -4.88 -33.73 -11.40
C SER A 461 -6.18 -34.10 -10.69
N CYS A 462 -7.04 -33.11 -10.40
CA CYS A 462 -8.38 -33.35 -9.87
C CYS A 462 -9.36 -33.83 -10.96
N GLU A 463 -9.06 -33.60 -12.24
CA GLU A 463 -9.96 -33.91 -13.36
C GLU A 463 -9.84 -35.36 -13.87
N THR A 464 -8.69 -36.02 -13.69
CA THR A 464 -8.38 -37.29 -14.37
C THR A 464 -9.24 -38.50 -13.96
N ASP A 465 -9.93 -38.45 -12.81
CA ASP A 465 -10.81 -39.56 -12.40
C ASP A 465 -12.30 -39.33 -12.75
N ILE A 466 -12.71 -38.14 -13.18
CA ILE A 466 -14.14 -37.76 -13.25
C ILE A 466 -14.61 -37.46 -14.68
N PHE A 467 -13.71 -37.08 -15.60
CA PHE A 467 -14.12 -36.65 -16.94
C PHE A 467 -14.22 -37.75 -18.00
N GLY A 468 -13.85 -39.00 -17.71
CA GLY A 468 -14.14 -40.15 -18.58
C GLY A 468 -13.88 -39.91 -20.07
N ILE A 469 -12.72 -39.35 -20.41
CA ILE A 469 -12.21 -39.30 -21.79
C ILE A 469 -11.26 -40.47 -21.99
#